data_AF-A0A1M3F795-F1
#
_entry.id   AF-A0A1M3F795-F1
#
_cell.length_a   1.000
_cell.length_b   1.000
_cell.length_c   1.000
_cell.angle_alpha   90.00
_cell.angle_beta   90.00
_cell.angle_gamma   90.00
#
_symmetry.space_group_name_H-M   'P 1'
#
loop_
_entity.id
_entity.type
_entity.pdbx_description
1 polymer ?
#
loop_
_entity_poly.entity_id
_entity_poly.type
_entity_poly.pdbx_seq_one_letter_code
_entity_poly.pdbx_strand_id
1 'polypeptide(L)' 'MKVKAYHSAHPADVQVYHDDDECPAGRDIPWWNKRPGTDDRPRCQHCVEIEAHRPAYSG' A
#
# COMPACT_ATOMS: atom_id res chain seq x y z
N MET A 1 -0.22 5.28 -8.41
CA MET A 1 -1.52 4.86 -8.97
C MET A 1 -2.24 3.94 -7.99
N LYS A 2 -3.58 4.06 -7.88
CA LYS A 2 -4.38 3.09 -7.11
C LYS A 2 -4.28 1.67 -7.68
N VAL A 3 -4.04 0.72 -6.80
CA VAL A 3 -3.95 -0.72 -7.12
C VAL A 3 -4.78 -1.54 -6.14
N LYS A 4 -4.97 -2.83 -6.43
CA LYS A 4 -5.59 -3.77 -5.48
C LYS A 4 -4.79 -3.80 -4.19
N ALA A 5 -5.49 -3.85 -3.04
CA ALA A 5 -4.84 -3.89 -1.74
C ALA A 5 -3.87 -5.08 -1.62
N TYR A 6 -2.72 -4.83 -0.97
CA TYR A 6 -1.71 -5.83 -0.67
C TYR A 6 -0.97 -5.49 0.63
N HIS A 7 -0.36 -6.47 1.26
CA HIS A 7 0.44 -6.31 2.48
C HIS A 7 1.68 -7.22 2.44
N SER A 8 2.63 -7.00 3.35
CA SER A 8 3.77 -7.91 3.52
C SER A 8 3.39 -9.10 4.40
N ALA A 9 3.67 -10.33 3.93
CA ALA A 9 3.62 -11.54 4.74
C ALA A 9 4.81 -11.65 5.72
N HIS A 10 5.81 -10.79 5.62
CA HIS A 10 6.96 -10.84 6.50
C HIS A 10 6.59 -10.25 7.87
N PRO A 11 6.71 -11.01 8.97
CA PRO A 11 6.20 -10.60 10.28
C PRO A 11 6.98 -9.44 10.92
N ALA A 12 8.22 -9.20 10.49
CA ALA A 12 9.02 -8.08 10.99
C ALA A 12 8.69 -6.74 10.29
N ASP A 13 7.90 -6.78 9.21
CA ASP A 13 7.49 -5.57 8.50
C ASP A 13 6.33 -4.91 9.24
N VAL A 14 6.08 -3.63 8.94
CA VAL A 14 4.94 -2.91 9.50
C VAL A 14 3.64 -3.58 9.03
N GLN A 15 2.75 -3.88 9.98
CA GLN A 15 1.48 -4.57 9.71
C GLN A 15 0.42 -3.59 9.20
N VAL A 16 0.63 -3.11 7.97
CA VAL A 16 -0.28 -2.24 7.21
C VAL A 16 -0.61 -2.87 5.86
N TYR A 17 -1.68 -2.41 5.23
CA TYR A 17 -1.90 -2.65 3.80
C TYR A 17 -1.59 -1.41 2.96
N HIS A 18 -1.21 -1.68 1.71
CA HIS A 18 -0.94 -0.71 0.67
C HIS A 18 -1.95 -0.90 -0.45
N ASP A 19 -2.40 0.19 -1.03
CA ASP A 19 -3.34 0.22 -2.16
C ASP A 19 -2.89 1.24 -3.21
N ASP A 20 -1.63 1.65 -3.16
CA ASP A 20 -1.00 2.56 -4.09
C ASP A 20 0.40 2.06 -4.46
N ASP A 21 0.72 2.00 -5.76
CA ASP A 21 2.02 1.57 -6.26
C ASP A 21 3.08 2.69 -6.29
N GLU A 22 2.67 3.93 -5.98
CA GLU A 22 3.56 5.07 -5.70
C GLU A 22 4.08 5.05 -4.26
N CYS A 23 3.51 4.23 -3.38
CA CYS A 23 3.94 4.13 -1.98
C CYS A 23 5.34 3.50 -1.90
N PRO A 24 6.38 4.21 -1.41
CA PRO A 24 7.74 3.67 -1.32
C PRO A 24 7.79 2.42 -0.46
N ALA A 25 7.17 2.46 0.72
CA ALA A 25 7.09 1.32 1.63
C ALA A 25 6.42 0.08 0.98
N GLY A 26 5.39 0.28 0.16
CA GLY A 26 4.75 -0.82 -0.57
C GLY A 26 5.60 -1.36 -1.73
N ARG A 27 6.42 -0.52 -2.36
CA ARG A 27 7.37 -0.90 -3.43
C ARG A 27 8.55 -1.69 -2.89
N ASP A 28 9.01 -1.38 -1.69
CA ASP A 28 10.16 -2.02 -1.04
C ASP A 28 9.84 -3.44 -0.54
N ILE A 29 8.56 -3.82 -0.41
CA ILE A 29 8.17 -5.20 -0.09
C ILE A 29 8.60 -6.12 -1.24
N PRO A 30 9.44 -7.15 -0.98
CA PRO A 30 9.81 -8.12 -2.00
C PRO A 30 8.58 -8.82 -2.58
N TRP A 31 8.58 -9.10 -3.89
CA TRP A 31 7.42 -9.66 -4.57
C TRP A 31 6.96 -11.00 -3.98
N TRP A 32 7.89 -11.82 -3.48
CA TRP A 32 7.60 -13.09 -2.81
C TRP A 32 6.94 -12.93 -1.42
N ASN A 33 7.04 -11.74 -0.81
CA ASN A 33 6.38 -11.40 0.44
C ASN A 33 5.06 -10.64 0.24
N LYS A 34 4.75 -10.14 -0.96
CA LYS A 34 3.49 -9.45 -1.23
C LYS A 34 2.33 -10.45 -1.21
N ARG A 35 1.34 -10.19 -0.36
CA ARG A 35 0.07 -10.91 -0.31
C ARG A 35 -1.09 -10.00 -0.68
N PRO A 36 -2.06 -10.49 -1.47
CA PRO A 36 -3.23 -9.70 -1.81
C PRO A 36 -4.15 -9.53 -0.58
N GLY A 37 -4.88 -8.42 -0.54
CA GLY A 37 -5.86 -8.11 0.51
C GLY A 37 -5.32 -7.22 1.63
N THR A 38 -6.23 -6.84 2.53
CA THR A 38 -5.95 -5.96 3.67
C THR A 38 -5.54 -6.71 4.93
N ASP A 39 -5.97 -7.97 5.08
CA ASP A 39 -5.71 -8.80 6.27
C ASP A 39 -6.13 -8.13 7.59
N ASP A 40 -7.23 -7.38 7.56
CA ASP A 40 -7.74 -6.52 8.65
C ASP A 40 -6.72 -5.51 9.21
N ARG A 41 -5.67 -5.23 8.45
CA ARG A 41 -4.62 -4.28 8.82
C ARG A 41 -5.09 -2.85 8.59
N PRO A 42 -4.57 -1.88 9.35
CA PRO A 42 -4.76 -0.48 9.02
C PRO A 42 -4.11 -0.15 7.68
N ARG A 43 -4.62 0.90 7.03
CA ARG A 43 -4.01 1.43 5.82
C ARG A 43 -2.69 2.11 6.12
N CYS A 44 -1.71 1.93 5.24
CA CYS A 44 -0.43 2.63 5.33
C CYS A 44 -0.64 4.16 5.30
N GLN A 45 -0.03 4.90 6.24
CA GLN A 45 -0.15 6.35 6.33
C GLN A 45 0.30 7.06 5.04
N HIS A 46 1.41 6.63 4.42
CA HIS A 46 1.84 7.19 3.13
C HIS A 46 0.82 6.95 2.02
N CYS A 47 0.11 5.81 2.01
CA CYS A 47 -0.97 5.58 1.05
C CYS A 47 -2.16 6.52 1.29
N VAL A 48 -2.43 6.92 2.54
CA VAL A 48 -3.45 7.93 2.87
C VAL A 48 -3.01 9.31 2.38
N GLU A 49 -1.77 9.70 2.63
CA GLU A 49 -1.19 10.97 2.16
C GLU A 49 -1.16 11.06 0.63
N ILE A 50 -0.73 10.00 -0.06
CA ILE A 50 -0.74 9.94 -1.53
C ILE A 50 -2.16 10.16 -2.07
N GLU A 51 -3.18 9.55 -1.46
CA GLU A 51 -4.56 9.78 -1.89
C GLU A 51 -5.01 11.22 -1.62
N ALA A 52 -4.72 11.75 -0.43
CA ALA A 52 -5.08 13.13 -0.07
C ALA A 52 -4.44 14.17 -0.99
N HIS A 53 -3.24 13.88 -1.51
CA HIS A 53 -2.49 14.73 -2.41
C HIS A 53 -2.61 14.35 -3.88
N ARG A 54 -3.36 13.29 -4.22
CA ARG A 54 -3.58 12.92 -5.62
C ARG A 54 -4.46 14.01 -6.23
N PRO A 55 -3.97 14.79 -7.22
CA PRO A 55 -4.83 15.72 -7.92
C PRO A 55 -5.99 14.93 -8.51
N ALA A 56 -7.21 15.40 -8.29
CA ALA A 56 -8.37 14.91 -9.00
C ALA A 56 -8.09 15.17 -10.48
N TYR A 57 -7.58 14.16 -11.19
CA TYR A 57 -7.47 14.24 -12.63
C TYR A 57 -8.90 14.21 -13.18
N SER A 58 -9.43 15.42 -13.41
CA SER A 58 -10.52 15.67 -14.33
C SER A 58 -10.00 15.37 -15.74
N GLY A 59 -10.50 14.31 -16.36
CA GLY A 59 -10.16 13.96 -17.75
C GLY A 59 -10.37 12.48 -18.04
#